data_AF-A0A418UPV5-F1
#
_entry.id   AF-A0A418UPV5-F1
#
_cell.length_a   1.000
_cell.length_b   1.000
_cell.length_c   1.000
_cell.angle_alpha   90.00
_cell.angle_beta   90.00
_cell.angle_gamma   90.00
#
_symmetry.space_group_name_H-M   'P 1'
#
loop_
_entity.id
_entity.type
_entity.pdbx_description
1 polymer ?
#
loop_
_entity_poly.entity_id
_entity_poly.type
_entity_poly.pdbx_seq_one_letter_code
_entity_poly.pdbx_strand_id
1 'polypeptide(L)'
;RRVVRAVVVAVVLVLVAAGARLWWENPSRRSVELPEGIEQGVVAEIGGIGPLCTSVGLVEAGGLRAQGHEWVGTLWRTRVDPGTGASAGEEETFELRLGESFYAEGLGTVTLLAVNPPPLQNPLRPRGVVGGWTYRVNVVLDPGVVPEKAYWQAPATSTWARCVQVES
;
A
#
# COMPACT_ATOMS: atom_id res chain seq x y z
N ARG A 1 -24.03 25.44 39.38
CA ARG A 1 -22.59 25.07 39.55
C ARG A 1 -22.33 23.57 39.50
N ARG A 2 -23.08 22.71 40.22
CA ARG A 2 -22.92 21.24 40.16
C ARG A 2 -23.22 20.64 38.77
N VAL A 3 -24.30 21.08 38.13
CA VAL A 3 -24.69 20.64 36.77
C VAL A 3 -23.61 21.01 35.74
N VAL A 4 -23.13 22.26 35.76
CA VAL A 4 -22.05 22.71 34.85
C VAL A 4 -20.79 21.86 35.03
N ARG A 5 -20.39 21.56 36.28
CA ARG A 5 -19.24 20.68 36.54
C ARG A 5 -19.47 19.26 36.00
N ALA A 6 -20.66 18.70 36.20
CA ALA A 6 -20.99 17.37 35.68
C ALA A 6 -20.95 17.32 34.14
N VAL A 7 -21.51 18.34 33.47
CA VAL A 7 -21.47 18.46 32.01
C VAL A 7 -20.03 18.58 31.51
N VAL A 8 -19.21 19.42 32.14
CA VAL A 8 -17.79 19.56 31.78
C VAL A 8 -17.05 18.23 31.93
N VAL A 9 -17.24 17.52 33.03
CA VAL A 9 -16.62 16.21 33.26
C VAL A 9 -17.05 15.21 32.18
N ALA A 10 -18.34 15.16 31.83
CA ALA A 10 -18.84 14.27 30.80
C ALA A 10 -18.22 14.57 29.43
N VAL A 11 -18.14 15.85 29.04
CA VAL A 11 -17.50 16.27 27.79
C VAL A 11 -16.02 15.88 27.76
N VAL A 12 -15.29 16.10 28.86
CA VAL A 12 -13.88 15.70 28.96
C VAL A 12 -13.71 14.20 28.79
N LEU A 13 -14.54 13.37 29.42
CA LEU A 13 -14.48 11.92 29.26
C LEU A 13 -14.73 11.48 27.82
N VAL A 14 -15.68 12.11 27.13
CA VAL A 14 -15.94 11.83 25.70
C VAL A 14 -14.74 12.19 24.84
N LEU A 15 -14.11 13.34 25.07
CA LEU A 15 -12.93 13.76 24.32
C LEU A 15 -11.73 12.84 24.56
N VAL A 16 -11.52 12.39 25.81
CA VAL A 16 -10.44 11.45 26.14
C VAL A 16 -10.68 10.09 25.47
N ALA A 17 -11.92 9.58 25.53
CA ALA A 17 -12.27 8.32 24.87
C ALA A 17 -12.09 8.40 23.34
N ALA A 18 -12.49 9.51 22.73
CA ALA A 18 -12.30 9.75 21.30
C ALA A 18 -10.80 9.84 20.95
N GLY A 19 -10.01 10.57 21.74
CA GLY A 19 -8.57 10.69 21.55
C GLY A 19 -7.85 9.35 21.67
N ALA A 20 -8.19 8.55 22.69
CA ALA A 20 -7.62 7.22 22.89
C ALA A 20 -7.94 6.28 21.72
N ARG A 21 -9.18 6.34 21.20
CA ARG A 21 -9.58 5.57 20.02
C ARG A 21 -8.82 5.96 18.76
N LEU A 22 -8.74 7.27 18.48
CA LEU A 22 -8.01 7.80 17.33
C LEU A 22 -6.52 7.45 17.38
N TRP A 23 -5.94 7.49 18.57
CA TRP A 23 -4.57 7.06 18.79
C TRP A 23 -4.40 5.57 18.48
N TRP A 24 -5.31 4.72 18.97
CA TRP A 24 -5.25 3.27 18.74
C TRP A 24 -5.34 2.90 17.26
N GLU A 25 -6.22 3.57 16.51
CA GLU A 25 -6.46 3.34 15.07
C GLU A 25 -5.36 3.94 14.15
N ASN A 26 -4.41 4.72 14.69
CA ASN A 26 -3.37 5.39 13.92
C ASN A 26 -1.96 5.13 14.51
N PRO A 27 -1.38 3.95 14.21
CA PRO A 27 0.00 3.64 14.57
C PRO A 27 0.98 4.73 14.11
N SER A 28 1.87 5.12 15.02
CA SER A 28 2.84 6.21 14.78
C SER A 28 3.98 5.81 13.84
N ARG A 29 4.45 4.56 13.91
CA ARG A 29 5.48 4.03 12.99
C ARG A 29 4.88 3.86 11.62
N ARG A 30 5.39 4.57 10.62
CA ARG A 30 4.93 4.50 9.22
C ARG A 30 6.00 4.02 8.25
N SER A 31 7.23 3.91 8.71
CA SER A 31 8.36 3.48 7.92
C SER A 31 9.35 2.73 8.79
N VAL A 32 10.15 1.91 8.13
CA VAL A 32 11.32 1.26 8.70
C VAL A 32 12.47 1.42 7.71
N GLU A 33 13.69 1.45 8.22
CA GLU A 33 14.87 1.30 7.38
C GLU A 33 14.91 -0.12 6.81
N LEU A 34 15.68 -0.33 5.74
CA LEU A 34 15.83 -1.66 5.17
C LEU A 34 16.38 -2.61 6.26
N PRO A 35 15.65 -3.69 6.63
CA PRO A 35 16.08 -4.60 7.67
C PRO A 35 17.45 -5.22 7.36
N GLU A 36 18.27 -5.43 8.40
CA GLU A 36 19.56 -6.10 8.25
C GLU A 36 19.38 -7.52 7.68
N GLY A 37 20.16 -7.84 6.65
CA GLY A 37 20.10 -9.14 5.95
C GLY A 37 19.16 -9.17 4.74
N ILE A 38 18.43 -8.08 4.43
CA ILE A 38 17.69 -7.94 3.17
C ILE A 38 18.56 -7.22 2.14
N GLU A 39 18.65 -7.79 0.94
CA GLU A 39 19.37 -7.18 -0.17
C GLU A 39 18.72 -5.86 -0.61
N GLN A 40 19.56 -4.88 -0.93
CA GLN A 40 19.09 -3.60 -1.46
C GLN A 40 18.69 -3.76 -2.92
N GLY A 41 17.40 -3.56 -3.19
CA GLY A 41 16.82 -3.63 -4.52
C GLY A 41 16.33 -2.25 -5.01
N VAL A 42 15.37 -2.28 -5.93
CA VAL A 42 14.71 -1.07 -6.44
C VAL A 42 13.66 -0.62 -5.44
N VAL A 43 13.74 0.64 -5.01
CA VAL A 43 12.71 1.25 -4.17
C VAL A 43 11.60 1.80 -5.05
N ALA A 44 10.39 1.28 -4.87
CA ALA A 44 9.21 1.69 -5.63
C ALA A 44 8.08 2.14 -4.71
N GLU A 45 7.28 3.09 -5.21
CA GLU A 45 6.07 3.56 -4.54
C GLU A 45 4.84 3.02 -5.29
N ILE A 46 3.94 2.34 -4.57
CA ILE A 46 2.75 1.68 -5.10
C ILE A 46 1.51 2.35 -4.50
N GLY A 47 0.49 2.62 -5.32
CA GLY A 47 -0.74 3.27 -4.87
C GLY A 47 -1.26 4.27 -5.88
N GLY A 48 -1.76 5.42 -5.45
CA GLY A 48 -2.38 6.45 -6.29
C GLY A 48 -1.54 7.06 -7.43
N ILE A 49 -0.33 6.53 -7.71
CA ILE A 49 0.52 6.85 -8.86
C ILE A 49 0.50 5.70 -9.91
N GLY A 50 0.12 4.49 -9.52
CA GLY A 50 0.00 3.31 -10.39
C GLY A 50 0.47 2.02 -9.70
N PRO A 51 0.25 0.86 -10.33
CA PRO A 51 0.88 -0.40 -9.94
C PRO A 51 2.40 -0.38 -10.17
N LEU A 52 3.10 -1.28 -9.51
CA LEU A 52 4.44 -1.68 -9.93
C LEU A 52 4.32 -2.70 -11.07
N CYS A 53 4.78 -2.34 -12.27
CA CYS A 53 4.77 -3.21 -13.45
C CYS A 53 6.12 -3.91 -13.63
N THR A 54 6.08 -5.16 -14.06
CA THR A 54 7.24 -5.95 -14.47
C THR A 54 6.90 -6.84 -15.65
N SER A 55 7.91 -7.38 -16.33
CA SER A 55 7.74 -8.28 -17.48
C SER A 55 6.98 -9.59 -17.19
N VAL A 56 6.71 -9.90 -15.91
CA VAL A 56 6.03 -11.12 -15.47
C VAL A 56 4.68 -10.87 -14.81
N GLY A 57 4.29 -9.60 -14.64
CA GLY A 57 3.08 -9.24 -13.93
C GLY A 57 3.12 -7.89 -13.24
N LEU A 58 2.05 -7.60 -12.51
CA LEU A 58 1.82 -6.35 -11.81
C LEU A 58 1.61 -6.58 -10.32
N VAL A 59 2.08 -5.63 -9.52
CA VAL A 59 1.83 -5.57 -8.07
C VAL A 59 1.08 -4.27 -7.77
N GLU A 60 -0.09 -4.43 -7.17
CA GLU A 60 -1.02 -3.35 -6.83
C GLU A 60 -1.13 -3.15 -5.33
N ALA A 61 -1.43 -1.90 -4.97
CA ALA A 61 -1.74 -1.54 -3.60
C ALA A 61 -3.16 -1.99 -3.25
N GLY A 62 -3.27 -2.94 -2.33
CA GLY A 62 -4.52 -3.28 -1.67
C GLY A 62 -4.83 -2.39 -0.46
N GLY A 63 -5.72 -2.86 0.40
CA GLY A 63 -6.14 -2.14 1.61
C GLY A 63 -5.04 -2.02 2.68
N LEU A 64 -5.02 -0.90 3.39
CA LEU A 64 -4.14 -0.67 4.55
C LEU A 64 -4.98 -0.63 5.83
N ARG A 65 -4.59 -1.40 6.85
CA ARG A 65 -5.31 -1.46 8.13
C ARG A 65 -4.36 -1.44 9.32
N ALA A 66 -4.86 -0.94 10.46
CA ALA A 66 -4.16 -1.04 11.73
C ALA A 66 -4.57 -2.34 12.45
N GLN A 67 -3.61 -3.15 12.90
CA GLN A 67 -3.83 -4.35 13.70
C GLN A 67 -2.80 -4.42 14.83
N GLY A 68 -3.27 -4.51 16.08
CA GLY A 68 -2.35 -4.55 17.24
C GLY A 68 -1.47 -3.31 17.39
N HIS A 69 -1.98 -2.14 16.99
CA HIS A 69 -1.23 -0.87 16.93
C HIS A 69 -0.02 -0.89 15.97
N GLU A 70 -0.07 -1.74 14.94
CA GLU A 70 0.86 -1.74 13.81
C GLU A 70 0.10 -1.64 12.49
N TRP A 71 0.77 -1.17 11.45
CA TRP A 71 0.22 -1.16 10.10
C TRP A 71 0.40 -2.52 9.43
N VAL A 72 -0.68 -3.01 8.83
CA VAL A 72 -0.71 -4.18 7.97
C VAL A 72 -1.18 -3.70 6.60
N GLY A 73 -0.29 -3.76 5.61
CA GLY A 73 -0.58 -3.45 4.21
C GLY A 73 -0.95 -4.71 3.45
N THR A 74 -1.92 -4.60 2.56
CA THR A 74 -2.27 -5.64 1.60
C THR A 74 -1.68 -5.27 0.23
N LEU A 75 -1.00 -6.21 -0.41
CA LEU A 75 -0.56 -6.13 -1.79
C LEU A 75 -1.28 -7.20 -2.61
N TRP A 76 -1.75 -6.81 -3.78
CA TRP A 76 -2.31 -7.73 -4.76
C TRP A 76 -1.32 -7.95 -5.88
N ARG A 77 -1.24 -9.17 -6.37
CA ARG A 77 -0.37 -9.53 -7.48
C ARG A 77 -1.18 -10.23 -8.55
N THR A 78 -1.07 -9.72 -9.77
CA THR A 78 -1.61 -10.38 -10.95
C THR A 78 -0.45 -10.79 -11.85
N ARG A 79 -0.30 -12.09 -12.10
CA ARG A 79 0.66 -12.59 -13.09
C ARG A 79 0.16 -12.26 -14.50
N VAL A 80 1.09 -12.02 -15.40
CA VAL A 80 0.79 -11.75 -16.81
C VAL A 80 1.57 -12.74 -17.67
N ASP A 81 0.90 -13.29 -18.68
CA ASP A 81 1.54 -14.14 -19.69
C ASP A 81 2.47 -13.28 -20.57
N PRO A 82 3.78 -13.58 -20.63
CA PRO A 82 4.74 -12.76 -21.37
C PRO A 82 4.51 -12.75 -22.89
N GLY A 83 3.86 -13.78 -23.44
CA GLY A 83 3.63 -13.91 -24.89
C GLY A 83 2.37 -13.20 -25.36
N THR A 84 1.38 -13.01 -24.48
CA THR A 84 0.07 -12.43 -24.83
C THR A 84 -0.25 -11.14 -24.09
N GLY A 85 0.46 -10.84 -23.00
CA GLY A 85 0.17 -9.71 -22.11
C GLY A 85 -1.16 -9.85 -21.34
N ALA A 86 -1.77 -11.04 -21.36
CA ALA A 86 -3.01 -11.31 -20.65
C ALA A 86 -2.75 -11.74 -19.21
N SER A 87 -3.66 -11.40 -18.28
CA SER A 87 -3.61 -11.91 -16.91
C SER A 87 -3.63 -13.44 -16.92
N ALA A 88 -2.68 -14.05 -16.22
CA ALA A 88 -2.48 -15.49 -16.14
C ALA A 88 -2.74 -15.99 -14.72
N GLY A 89 -3.87 -16.66 -14.51
CA GLY A 89 -4.22 -17.22 -13.19
C GLY A 89 -5.00 -16.27 -12.29
N GLU A 90 -5.11 -16.65 -11.01
CA GLU A 90 -5.83 -15.90 -9.98
C GLU A 90 -4.93 -14.82 -9.36
N GLU A 91 -5.55 -13.74 -8.88
CA GLU A 91 -4.86 -12.68 -8.14
C GLU A 91 -4.37 -13.20 -6.78
N GLU A 92 -3.07 -13.08 -6.53
CA GLU A 92 -2.46 -13.47 -5.27
C GLU A 92 -2.55 -12.29 -4.28
N THR A 93 -2.97 -12.55 -3.04
CA THR A 93 -3.08 -11.52 -1.98
C THR A 93 -2.02 -11.76 -0.90
N PHE A 94 -1.27 -10.71 -0.56
CA PHE A 94 -0.24 -10.74 0.47
C PHE A 94 -0.51 -9.68 1.53
N GLU A 95 -0.47 -10.07 2.81
CA GLU A 95 -0.54 -9.13 3.94
C GLU A 95 0.84 -9.03 4.60
N LEU A 96 1.33 -7.80 4.78
CA LEU A 96 2.68 -7.52 5.26
C LEU A 96 2.66 -6.41 6.31
N ARG A 97 3.47 -6.57 7.35
CA ARG A 97 3.86 -5.50 8.27
C ARG A 97 5.11 -4.77 7.77
N LEU A 98 5.40 -3.62 8.38
CA LEU A 98 6.64 -2.89 8.08
C LEU A 98 7.87 -3.77 8.36
N GLY A 99 8.74 -3.88 7.36
CA GLY A 99 9.97 -4.69 7.40
C GLY A 99 9.77 -6.15 7.03
N GLU A 100 8.53 -6.61 6.86
CA GLU A 100 8.27 -7.96 6.36
C GLU A 100 8.47 -8.02 4.84
N SER A 101 8.91 -9.18 4.40
CA SER A 101 9.17 -9.50 3.01
C SER A 101 8.38 -10.74 2.59
N PHE A 102 7.94 -10.77 1.33
CA PHE A 102 7.48 -11.99 0.70
C PHE A 102 8.24 -12.21 -0.61
N TYR A 103 8.39 -13.48 -0.96
CA TYR A 103 8.91 -13.87 -2.26
C TYR A 103 7.75 -14.11 -3.21
N ALA A 104 7.78 -13.46 -4.36
CA ALA A 104 6.85 -13.66 -5.45
C ALA A 104 7.60 -14.34 -6.59
N GLU A 105 7.23 -15.58 -6.89
CA GLU A 105 7.87 -16.37 -7.94
C GLU A 105 7.89 -15.63 -9.29
N GLY A 106 9.09 -15.41 -9.83
CA GLY A 106 9.30 -14.76 -11.12
C GLY A 106 9.28 -13.23 -11.04
N LEU A 107 8.98 -12.63 -9.88
CA LEU A 107 9.17 -11.20 -9.61
C LEU A 107 10.39 -10.99 -8.72
N GLY A 108 10.57 -11.84 -7.71
CA GLY A 108 11.60 -11.74 -6.70
C GLY A 108 11.04 -11.36 -5.32
N THR A 109 11.90 -10.82 -4.46
CA THR A 109 11.56 -10.51 -3.07
C THR A 109 11.08 -9.07 -2.92
N VAL A 110 9.88 -8.89 -2.36
CA VAL A 110 9.29 -7.58 -2.09
C VAL A 110 9.22 -7.37 -0.59
N THR A 111 9.79 -6.27 -0.11
CA THR A 111 9.83 -5.88 1.31
C THR A 111 9.08 -4.59 1.52
N LEU A 112 8.15 -4.55 2.49
CA LEU A 112 7.39 -3.35 2.80
C LEU A 112 8.21 -2.39 3.69
N LEU A 113 8.57 -1.23 3.16
CA LEU A 113 9.41 -0.24 3.87
C LEU A 113 8.62 0.90 4.50
N ALA A 114 7.58 1.39 3.82
CA ALA A 114 6.75 2.45 4.35
C ALA A 114 5.29 2.32 3.92
N VAL A 115 4.41 2.90 4.74
CA VAL A 115 2.98 3.04 4.47
C VAL A 115 2.61 4.52 4.55
N ASN A 116 1.70 4.94 3.70
CA ASN A 116 1.12 6.27 3.72
C ASN A 116 -0.37 6.14 3.97
N PRO A 117 -0.79 6.01 5.25
CA PRO A 117 -2.20 5.92 5.57
C PRO A 117 -2.93 7.17 5.14
N PRO A 118 -4.18 7.05 4.67
CA PRO A 118 -4.98 8.22 4.38
C PRO A 118 -5.04 9.11 5.62
N PRO A 119 -5.07 10.45 5.45
CA PRO A 119 -5.20 11.35 6.58
C PRO A 119 -6.43 10.93 7.41
N LEU A 120 -6.30 11.06 8.74
CA LEU A 120 -7.36 10.72 9.70
C LEU A 120 -8.71 11.08 9.09
N GLN A 121 -9.51 10.06 8.81
CA GLN A 121 -10.74 10.23 8.04
C GLN A 121 -11.60 11.25 8.78
N ASN A 122 -11.72 12.44 8.20
CA ASN A 122 -12.66 13.42 8.71
C ASN A 122 -14.06 12.84 8.46
N PRO A 123 -14.87 12.56 9.50
CA PRO A 123 -16.21 12.03 9.30
C PRO A 123 -17.14 12.98 8.51
N LEU A 124 -16.72 14.22 8.27
CA LEU A 124 -17.45 15.25 7.52
C LEU A 124 -16.93 15.46 6.09
N ARG A 125 -15.87 14.76 5.64
CA ARG A 125 -15.42 14.83 4.23
C ARG A 125 -15.95 13.64 3.43
N PRO A 126 -16.36 13.86 2.16
CA PRO A 126 -16.54 12.76 1.21
C PRO A 126 -15.24 11.95 1.10
N ARG A 127 -15.37 10.61 1.10
CA ARG A 127 -14.25 9.71 0.77
C ARG A 127 -13.80 10.02 -0.66
N GLY A 128 -12.49 10.26 -0.85
CA GLY A 128 -11.94 10.37 -2.21
C GLY A 128 -10.96 11.50 -2.43
N VAL A 129 -9.90 11.59 -1.62
CA VAL A 129 -8.66 12.22 -2.09
C VAL A 129 -7.60 11.13 -2.11
N VAL A 130 -7.55 10.39 -3.22
CA VAL A 130 -6.49 9.43 -3.51
C VAL A 130 -5.54 10.13 -4.47
N GLY A 131 -4.56 10.82 -3.90
CA GLY A 131 -3.47 11.46 -4.62
C GLY A 131 -2.20 11.27 -3.82
N GLY A 132 -1.45 10.22 -4.13
CA GLY A 132 -0.25 9.81 -3.40
C GLY A 132 -0.06 8.30 -3.39
N TRP A 133 1.14 7.84 -3.07
CA TRP A 133 1.44 6.43 -2.87
C TRP A 133 0.79 5.90 -1.58
N THR A 134 0.52 4.61 -1.53
CA THR A 134 -0.01 3.89 -0.35
C THR A 134 1.11 3.12 0.34
N TYR A 135 2.00 2.51 -0.45
CA TYR A 135 3.13 1.70 0.02
C TYR A 135 4.43 2.17 -0.62
N ARG A 136 5.52 2.10 0.12
CA ARG A 136 6.88 2.13 -0.41
C ARG A 136 7.51 0.77 -0.14
N VAL A 137 8.01 0.14 -1.19
CA VAL A 137 8.58 -1.22 -1.13
C VAL A 137 10.01 -1.23 -1.65
N ASN A 138 10.82 -2.14 -1.13
CA ASN A 138 12.08 -2.56 -1.73
C ASN A 138 11.86 -3.84 -2.52
N VAL A 139 12.19 -3.84 -3.80
CA VAL A 139 12.01 -4.99 -4.68
C VAL A 139 13.36 -5.47 -5.18
N VAL A 140 13.74 -6.67 -4.76
CA VAL A 140 14.90 -7.41 -5.28
C VAL A 140 14.38 -8.32 -6.37
N LEU A 141 14.63 -7.95 -7.63
CA LEU A 141 14.08 -8.66 -8.79
C LEU A 141 14.81 -9.99 -9.04
N ASP A 142 14.05 -11.00 -9.46
CA ASP A 142 14.64 -12.25 -9.94
C ASP A 142 15.50 -12.01 -11.21
N PRO A 143 16.56 -12.80 -11.44
CA PRO A 143 17.39 -12.65 -12.63
C PRO A 143 16.56 -12.74 -13.93
N GLY A 144 16.71 -11.74 -14.80
CA GLY A 144 16.00 -11.67 -16.10
C GLY A 144 14.65 -10.96 -16.07
N VAL A 145 14.20 -10.50 -14.90
CA VAL A 145 12.99 -9.67 -14.77
C VAL A 145 13.35 -8.20 -14.97
N VAL A 146 12.60 -7.52 -15.83
CA VAL A 146 12.79 -6.08 -16.08
C VAL A 146 11.64 -5.26 -15.49
N PRO A 147 11.93 -4.16 -14.78
CA PRO A 147 10.90 -3.24 -14.31
C PRO A 147 10.31 -2.48 -15.50
N GLU A 148 8.97 -2.42 -15.56
CA GLU A 148 8.23 -1.66 -16.57
C GLU A 148 7.63 -0.41 -15.96
N LYS A 149 7.46 0.66 -16.75
CA LYS A 149 6.72 1.84 -16.30
C LYS A 149 5.23 1.63 -16.51
N ALA A 150 4.44 1.86 -15.46
CA ALA A 150 3.00 2.02 -15.59
C ALA A 150 2.70 3.31 -16.38
N TYR A 151 2.22 3.20 -17.62
CA TYR A 151 1.67 4.32 -18.36
C TYR A 151 0.15 4.21 -18.40
N TRP A 152 -0.54 5.28 -18.00
CA TRP A 152 -1.98 5.42 -18.27
C TRP A 152 -2.19 5.64 -19.76
N GLN A 153 -2.22 4.56 -20.56
CA GLN A 153 -2.84 4.60 -21.88
C GLN A 153 -4.19 3.92 -21.77
N ALA A 154 -5.26 4.71 -21.81
CA ALA A 154 -6.60 4.19 -22.01
C ALA A 154 -6.69 3.69 -23.46
N PRO A 155 -6.77 2.38 -23.75
CA PRO A 155 -7.33 1.97 -25.03
C PRO A 155 -8.79 2.44 -25.06
N ALA A 156 -9.28 2.86 -26.23
CA ALA A 156 -10.64 3.38 -26.44
C ALA A 156 -11.79 2.44 -26.00
N THR A 157 -11.47 1.26 -25.45
CA THR A 157 -12.41 0.20 -25.12
C THR A 157 -12.15 -0.49 -23.77
N SER A 158 -11.16 -0.10 -22.95
CA SER A 158 -11.00 -0.72 -21.62
C SER A 158 -10.44 0.19 -20.52
N THR A 159 -11.04 0.08 -19.33
CA THR A 159 -10.87 0.92 -18.13
C THR A 159 -9.68 0.55 -17.25
N TRP A 160 -8.74 -0.27 -17.72
CA TRP A 160 -7.59 -0.75 -16.94
C TRP A 160 -6.26 -0.19 -17.46
N ALA A 161 -5.32 0.08 -16.54
CA ALA A 161 -3.98 0.53 -16.86
C ALA A 161 -3.18 -0.57 -17.56
N ARG A 162 -2.55 -0.28 -18.70
CA ARG A 162 -1.65 -1.20 -19.40
C ARG A 162 -0.20 -0.94 -19.00
N CYS A 163 0.50 -1.97 -18.54
CA CYS A 163 1.96 -1.94 -18.45
C CYS A 163 2.52 -1.91 -19.89
N VAL A 164 3.44 -0.99 -20.17
CA VAL A 164 4.06 -0.85 -21.48
C VAL A 164 5.58 -0.89 -21.28
N GLN A 165 6.24 -1.80 -21.99
CA GLN A 165 7.68 -1.87 -22.10
C GLN A 165 8.23 -0.53 -22.62
N VAL A 166 9.20 0.03 -21.90
CA VAL A 166 9.94 1.20 -22.38
C VAL A 166 11.10 0.67 -23.21
N GLU A 167 10.95 0.65 -24.54
CA GLU A 167 12.09 0.50 -25.44
C GLU A 167 13.00 1.73 -25.25
N SER A 168 14.26 1.49 -24.87
CA SER A 168 15.34 2.50 -24.88
C SER A 168 16.25 2.27 -26.07
#